data_AF-A0A536XN96-F1
#
_entry.id   AF-A0A536XN96-F1
#
_cell.length_a   1.000
_cell.length_b   1.000
_cell.length_c   1.000
_cell.angle_alpha   90.00
_cell.angle_beta   90.00
_cell.angle_gamma   90.00
#
_symmetry.space_group_name_H-M   'P 1'
#
loop_
_entity.id
_entity.type
_entity.pdbx_description
1 polymer ?
#
loop_
_entity_poly.entity_id
_entity_poly.type
_entity_poly.pdbx_seq_one_letter_code
_entity_poly.pdbx_strand_id
1 'polypeptide(L)'
;GAPNQLFHNNCDGTFTDVTARAGVAGSGKWGASATFFDYDRDGFLDLYVTNYVDYRIENNQKCYASTSARDYCAPSAYKPVPGILYHNRGDGTFEDVSVKSGITRAYGAGLGVVAADLNGDGWPDIYVANDGNPNQLWINQKDGTFKNEADMRGSAVNADGVAEAGMGVDIADFDGNGTEDIFLTHLTREKSTLFFNRGEGYFEDRSVEVGVAAPSIPFTGFGTVFFDYDNDGWLDIVAANGAVHLIEELKTSQDPYPLQQKNQLFHNLGNGRFADVTASAGDVFQSLAVGRGLAAGDLDNDGGTDLVISNNNGPLRVILNKLGPAKPWLGLRLLTGKRDAYGAKVEIRRAGMPTLWRRVRADGSYLSANDPRILVGLGDVSKIDSLTVHWPDGKQEAFTLPPTRQYTTLIEGSGLKEGGK
;
A
#
# COMPACT_ATOMS: atom_id res chain seq x y z
N GLY A 1 14.70 -19.07 -0.61
CA GLY A 1 13.26 -18.78 -0.71
C GLY A 1 12.56 -19.83 -1.56
N ALA A 2 11.24 -19.83 -1.55
CA ALA A 2 10.42 -20.59 -2.50
C ALA A 2 10.30 -19.80 -3.83
N PRO A 3 10.04 -20.47 -4.97
CA PRO A 3 9.71 -19.77 -6.20
C PRO A 3 8.42 -18.95 -6.03
N ASN A 4 8.32 -17.83 -6.76
CA ASN A 4 7.08 -17.08 -6.88
C ASN A 4 6.00 -17.94 -7.55
N GLN A 5 4.73 -17.58 -7.35
CA GLN A 5 3.61 -18.20 -8.05
C GLN A 5 2.72 -17.15 -8.69
N LEU A 6 2.28 -17.39 -9.93
CA LEU A 6 1.32 -16.56 -10.66
C LEU A 6 0.17 -17.42 -11.13
N PHE A 7 -1.03 -17.06 -10.68
CA PHE A 7 -2.27 -17.76 -10.99
C PHE A 7 -3.14 -16.89 -11.91
N HIS A 8 -3.50 -17.41 -13.08
CA HIS A 8 -4.46 -16.79 -13.97
C HIS A 8 -5.88 -17.12 -13.49
N ASN A 9 -6.68 -16.09 -13.20
CA ASN A 9 -8.11 -16.22 -12.93
C ASN A 9 -8.85 -16.62 -14.21
N ASN A 10 -9.48 -17.80 -14.22
CA ASN A 10 -10.24 -18.30 -15.37
C ASN A 10 -11.66 -17.70 -15.47
N CYS A 11 -12.03 -16.80 -14.55
CA CYS A 11 -13.33 -16.12 -14.48
C CYS A 11 -14.52 -17.05 -14.21
N ASP A 12 -14.28 -18.25 -13.68
CA ASP A 12 -15.29 -19.26 -13.35
C ASP A 12 -15.14 -19.80 -11.91
N GLY A 13 -14.36 -19.10 -11.08
CA GLY A 13 -14.01 -19.51 -9.72
C GLY A 13 -12.80 -20.44 -9.63
N THR A 14 -12.16 -20.76 -10.76
CA THR A 14 -10.91 -21.55 -10.81
C THR A 14 -9.71 -20.71 -11.23
N PHE A 15 -8.52 -21.23 -10.92
CA PHE A 15 -7.25 -20.59 -11.23
C PHE A 15 -6.31 -21.57 -11.93
N THR A 16 -5.59 -21.09 -12.94
CA THR A 16 -4.54 -21.84 -13.62
C THR A 16 -3.17 -21.33 -13.16
N ASP A 17 -2.32 -22.21 -12.63
CA ASP A 17 -0.91 -21.86 -12.39
C ASP A 17 -0.20 -21.65 -13.74
N VAL A 18 0.18 -20.40 -14.01
CA VAL A 18 0.91 -20.00 -15.22
C VAL A 18 2.36 -19.65 -14.94
N THR A 19 2.85 -19.84 -13.71
CA THR A 19 4.17 -19.38 -13.24
C THR A 19 5.30 -19.73 -14.20
N ALA A 20 5.40 -21.00 -14.59
CA ALA A 20 6.47 -21.49 -15.47
C ALA A 20 6.33 -20.95 -16.90
N ARG A 21 5.10 -20.90 -17.43
CA ARG A 21 4.82 -20.37 -18.77
C ARG A 21 5.09 -18.86 -18.84
N ALA A 22 4.70 -18.13 -17.80
CA ALA A 22 4.86 -16.69 -17.70
C ALA A 22 6.31 -16.27 -17.46
N GLY A 23 7.16 -17.18 -16.95
CA GLY A 23 8.58 -16.90 -16.70
C GLY A 23 8.85 -16.12 -15.41
N VAL A 24 7.91 -16.11 -14.45
CA VAL A 24 7.95 -15.26 -13.25
C VAL A 24 8.31 -15.98 -11.96
N ALA A 25 8.69 -17.27 -12.04
CA ALA A 25 9.09 -18.08 -10.88
C ALA A 25 10.24 -17.46 -10.06
N GLY A 26 11.04 -16.59 -10.69
CA GLY A 26 12.20 -15.95 -10.10
C GLY A 26 13.38 -16.90 -9.93
N SER A 27 14.35 -16.47 -9.12
CA SER A 27 15.62 -17.20 -8.89
C SER A 27 15.66 -17.92 -7.53
N GLY A 28 14.51 -18.25 -6.95
CA GLY A 28 14.42 -18.85 -5.61
C GLY A 28 14.79 -17.90 -4.46
N LYS A 29 14.81 -16.59 -4.75
CA LYS A 29 14.94 -15.51 -3.75
C LYS A 29 13.69 -15.45 -2.87
N TRP A 30 13.79 -14.79 -1.73
CA TRP A 30 12.64 -14.61 -0.85
C TRP A 30 11.82 -13.39 -1.31
N GLY A 31 10.85 -13.63 -2.20
CA GLY A 31 9.87 -12.62 -2.59
C GLY A 31 8.93 -12.30 -1.43
N ALA A 32 8.69 -11.01 -1.21
CA ALA A 32 7.78 -10.51 -0.18
C ALA A 32 6.52 -9.94 -0.84
N SER A 33 6.46 -8.63 -1.12
CA SER A 33 5.34 -7.99 -1.81
C SER A 33 5.59 -7.86 -3.32
N ALA A 34 4.51 -7.62 -4.07
CA ALA A 34 4.55 -7.38 -5.51
C ALA A 34 3.55 -6.30 -5.93
N THR A 35 3.82 -5.62 -7.04
CA THR A 35 2.89 -4.66 -7.67
C THR A 35 2.89 -4.83 -9.19
N PHE A 36 1.72 -4.60 -9.78
CA PHE A 36 1.53 -4.51 -11.23
C PHE A 36 1.34 -3.05 -11.64
N PHE A 37 2.09 -2.61 -12.65
CA PHE A 37 2.05 -1.25 -13.17
C PHE A 37 2.62 -1.22 -14.59
N ASP A 38 2.30 -0.20 -15.37
CA ASP A 38 2.75 -0.06 -16.77
C ASP A 38 3.92 0.93 -16.80
N TYR A 39 5.17 0.43 -16.70
CA TYR A 39 6.32 1.31 -16.42
C TYR A 39 6.85 2.03 -17.67
N ASP A 40 6.62 1.46 -18.85
CA ASP A 40 7.05 2.01 -20.13
C ASP A 40 5.89 2.54 -20.99
N ARG A 41 4.65 2.47 -20.49
CA ARG A 41 3.41 2.95 -21.12
C ARG A 41 3.09 2.27 -22.44
N ASP A 42 3.41 0.98 -22.56
CA ASP A 42 3.09 0.18 -23.73
C ASP A 42 1.66 -0.41 -23.70
N GLY A 43 0.96 -0.23 -22.58
CA GLY A 43 -0.41 -0.69 -22.35
C GLY A 43 -0.49 -2.02 -21.59
N PHE A 44 0.61 -2.72 -21.40
CA PHE A 44 0.72 -3.97 -20.65
C PHE A 44 1.20 -3.71 -19.22
N LEU A 45 0.61 -4.42 -18.25
CA LEU A 45 1.07 -4.32 -16.87
C LEU A 45 2.31 -5.19 -16.68
N ASP A 46 3.41 -4.54 -16.32
CA ASP A 46 4.66 -5.13 -15.85
C ASP A 46 4.55 -5.52 -14.37
N LEU A 47 5.47 -6.34 -13.90
CA LEU A 47 5.47 -6.88 -12.54
C LEU A 47 6.76 -6.53 -11.82
N TYR A 48 6.66 -5.83 -10.69
CA TYR A 48 7.76 -5.70 -9.75
C TYR A 48 7.54 -6.58 -8.53
N VAL A 49 8.56 -7.33 -8.12
CA VAL A 49 8.56 -8.17 -6.92
C VAL A 49 9.69 -7.71 -6.01
N THR A 50 9.36 -7.25 -4.80
CA THR A 50 10.39 -6.93 -3.80
C THR A 50 10.91 -8.22 -3.16
N ASN A 51 12.21 -8.26 -2.86
CA ASN A 51 12.84 -9.37 -2.18
C ASN A 51 13.36 -8.92 -0.82
N TYR A 52 13.32 -9.85 0.14
CA TYR A 52 13.74 -9.60 1.51
C TYR A 52 15.25 -9.84 1.68
N VAL A 53 15.62 -10.98 2.27
CA VAL A 53 17.02 -11.35 2.55
C VAL A 53 17.38 -12.72 2.00
N ASP A 54 18.69 -13.02 1.91
CA ASP A 54 19.22 -14.32 1.52
C ASP A 54 19.09 -15.32 2.67
N TYR A 55 17.86 -15.79 2.85
CA TYR A 55 17.51 -16.84 3.80
C TYR A 55 17.17 -18.15 3.08
N ARG A 56 17.67 -19.23 3.67
CA ARG A 56 17.37 -20.62 3.37
C ARG A 56 17.35 -21.40 4.67
N ILE A 57 16.63 -22.51 4.70
CA ILE A 57 16.58 -23.37 5.89
C ILE A 57 18.00 -23.81 6.28
N GLU A 58 18.86 -24.04 5.28
CA GLU A 58 20.24 -24.51 5.46
C GLU A 58 21.19 -23.44 6.00
N ASN A 59 20.92 -22.15 5.75
CA ASN A 59 21.76 -21.03 6.20
C ASN A 59 21.17 -20.28 7.40
N ASN A 60 20.09 -20.81 7.99
CA ASN A 60 19.41 -20.24 9.13
C ASN A 60 20.39 -19.99 10.29
N GLN A 61 20.51 -18.72 10.67
CA GLN A 61 21.42 -18.29 11.70
C GLN A 61 20.89 -18.65 13.09
N LYS A 62 21.81 -18.69 14.06
CA LYS A 62 21.45 -18.91 15.45
C LYS A 62 21.50 -17.63 16.27
N CYS A 63 20.34 -17.04 16.53
CA CYS A 63 20.19 -15.85 17.37
C CYS A 63 19.64 -16.18 18.76
N TYR A 64 19.93 -15.29 19.69
CA TYR A 64 19.65 -15.44 21.12
C TYR A 64 19.24 -14.09 21.69
N ALA A 65 18.28 -14.09 22.61
CA ALA A 65 17.90 -12.92 23.39
C ALA A 65 19.01 -12.55 24.40
N SER A 66 18.90 -11.39 25.03
CA SER A 66 19.84 -10.95 26.10
C SER A 66 19.93 -11.94 27.27
N THR A 67 18.88 -12.75 27.46
CA THR A 67 18.80 -13.85 28.45
C THR A 67 19.53 -15.12 28.01
N SER A 68 20.19 -15.12 26.84
CA SER A 68 20.79 -16.29 26.18
C SER A 68 19.77 -17.36 25.74
N ALA A 69 18.47 -17.13 25.91
CA ALA A 69 17.43 -17.98 25.37
C ALA A 69 17.43 -17.91 23.83
N ARG A 70 17.02 -19.00 23.18
CA ARG A 70 16.86 -19.03 21.72
C ARG A 70 15.83 -17.98 21.29
N ASP A 71 16.18 -17.16 20.31
CA ASP A 71 15.27 -16.14 19.76
C ASP A 71 15.37 -16.07 18.22
N TYR A 72 14.46 -15.32 17.60
CA TYR A 72 14.45 -15.00 16.18
C TYR A 72 15.66 -14.14 15.79
N CYS A 73 16.12 -14.30 14.54
CA CYS A 73 17.19 -13.47 13.99
C CYS A 73 16.62 -12.25 13.31
N ALA A 74 17.04 -11.06 13.73
CA ALA A 74 16.74 -9.83 13.02
C ALA A 74 17.18 -9.91 11.53
N PRO A 75 16.54 -9.14 10.63
CA PRO A 75 16.86 -9.15 9.20
C PRO A 75 18.33 -8.80 8.93
N SER A 76 18.91 -7.95 9.77
CA SER A 76 20.33 -7.57 9.77
C SER A 76 21.31 -8.74 9.94
N ALA A 77 20.85 -9.91 10.39
CA ALA A 77 21.64 -11.13 10.43
C ALA A 77 21.85 -11.77 9.05
N TYR A 78 21.12 -11.31 8.03
CA TYR A 78 21.15 -11.84 6.67
C TYR A 78 21.48 -10.73 5.67
N LYS A 79 21.96 -11.12 4.48
CA LYS A 79 22.24 -10.16 3.40
C LYS A 79 20.93 -9.80 2.68
N PRO A 80 20.62 -8.51 2.46
CA PRO A 80 19.47 -8.11 1.66
C PRO A 80 19.64 -8.53 0.19
N VAL A 81 18.52 -8.67 -0.51
CA VAL A 81 18.47 -9.15 -1.90
C VAL A 81 17.70 -8.16 -2.77
N PRO A 82 18.19 -7.80 -3.96
CA PRO A 82 17.47 -6.86 -4.82
C PRO A 82 16.15 -7.45 -5.32
N GLY A 83 15.15 -6.58 -5.48
CA GLY A 83 13.90 -6.87 -6.16
C GLY A 83 14.09 -7.27 -7.62
N ILE A 84 13.00 -7.68 -8.26
CA ILE A 84 12.99 -8.12 -9.66
C ILE A 84 11.93 -7.31 -10.40
N LEU A 85 12.32 -6.71 -11.53
CA LEU A 85 11.40 -6.07 -12.46
C LEU A 85 11.23 -6.97 -13.69
N TYR A 86 9.98 -7.30 -13.99
CA TYR A 86 9.57 -8.12 -15.11
C TYR A 86 8.80 -7.29 -16.13
N HIS A 87 9.33 -7.17 -17.35
CA HIS A 87 8.63 -6.52 -18.46
C HIS A 87 7.65 -7.50 -19.12
N ASN A 88 6.40 -7.08 -19.31
CA ASN A 88 5.36 -7.88 -19.93
C ASN A 88 5.46 -7.84 -21.46
N ARG A 89 5.60 -9.00 -22.11
CA ARG A 89 5.75 -9.06 -23.58
C ARG A 89 4.42 -8.95 -24.35
N GLY A 90 3.29 -8.88 -23.65
CA GLY A 90 1.95 -8.84 -24.25
C GLY A 90 1.42 -10.19 -24.75
N ASP A 91 2.20 -11.27 -24.63
CA ASP A 91 1.83 -12.64 -25.05
C ASP A 91 1.57 -13.59 -23.86
N GLY A 92 1.48 -13.02 -22.65
CA GLY A 92 1.35 -13.76 -21.40
C GLY A 92 2.67 -14.26 -20.82
N THR A 93 3.81 -13.80 -21.35
CA THR A 93 5.15 -14.04 -20.80
C THR A 93 5.82 -12.74 -20.35
N PHE A 94 6.81 -12.89 -19.48
CA PHE A 94 7.57 -11.78 -18.90
C PHE A 94 9.07 -11.94 -19.12
N GLU A 95 9.78 -10.82 -19.22
CA GLU A 95 11.24 -10.72 -19.25
C GLU A 95 11.77 -10.15 -17.95
N ASP A 96 12.72 -10.82 -17.28
CA ASP A 96 13.48 -10.18 -16.20
C ASP A 96 14.39 -9.09 -16.78
N VAL A 97 14.01 -7.83 -16.55
CA VAL A 97 14.74 -6.64 -17.00
C VAL A 97 15.48 -5.95 -15.86
N SER A 98 15.60 -6.57 -14.68
CA SER A 98 16.08 -5.93 -13.45
C SER A 98 17.45 -5.25 -13.58
N VAL A 99 18.39 -5.92 -14.25
CA VAL A 99 19.74 -5.36 -14.48
C VAL A 99 19.69 -4.22 -15.50
N LYS A 100 18.91 -4.40 -16.58
CA LYS A 100 18.78 -3.42 -17.67
C LYS A 100 18.10 -2.14 -17.20
N SER A 101 17.04 -2.27 -16.40
CA SER A 101 16.29 -1.13 -15.84
C SER A 101 17.06 -0.42 -14.72
N GLY A 102 18.09 -1.05 -14.15
CA GLY A 102 18.91 -0.46 -13.09
C GLY A 102 18.32 -0.61 -11.68
N ILE A 103 17.19 -1.34 -11.52
CA ILE A 103 16.53 -1.55 -10.23
C ILE A 103 17.39 -2.36 -9.23
N THR A 104 18.46 -3.00 -9.71
CA THR A 104 19.41 -3.74 -8.86
C THR A 104 20.57 -2.88 -8.36
N ARG A 105 20.65 -1.59 -8.72
CA ARG A 105 21.78 -0.70 -8.34
C ARG A 105 21.78 -0.30 -6.85
N ALA A 106 20.66 -0.47 -6.17
CA ALA A 106 20.48 -0.30 -4.74
C ALA A 106 19.47 -1.35 -4.23
N TYR A 107 19.60 -1.82 -3.00
CA TYR A 107 18.70 -2.81 -2.41
C TYR A 107 18.79 -2.84 -0.90
N GLY A 108 17.68 -3.23 -0.26
CA GLY A 108 17.54 -3.47 1.16
C GLY A 108 16.67 -4.70 1.41
N ALA A 109 16.35 -4.97 2.68
CA ALA A 109 15.45 -6.04 3.09
C ALA A 109 13.99 -5.64 2.80
N GLY A 110 13.58 -5.70 1.53
CA GLY A 110 12.29 -5.20 1.07
C GLY A 110 11.10 -6.04 1.54
N LEU A 111 10.08 -5.38 2.08
CA LEU A 111 8.84 -6.01 2.54
C LEU A 111 7.59 -5.42 1.88
N GLY A 112 7.51 -4.09 1.77
CA GLY A 112 6.37 -3.39 1.18
C GLY A 112 6.73 -2.75 -0.16
N VAL A 113 5.77 -2.66 -1.08
CA VAL A 113 5.94 -1.94 -2.36
C VAL A 113 4.65 -1.28 -2.83
N VAL A 114 4.78 -0.07 -3.37
CA VAL A 114 3.70 0.65 -4.07
C VAL A 114 4.27 1.28 -5.34
N ALA A 115 3.52 1.20 -6.45
CA ALA A 115 3.79 1.93 -7.68
C ALA A 115 2.85 3.16 -7.78
N ALA A 116 3.42 4.35 -7.90
CA ALA A 116 2.69 5.61 -7.98
C ALA A 116 3.54 6.69 -8.67
N ASP A 117 2.90 7.66 -9.31
CA ASP A 117 3.58 8.87 -9.82
C ASP A 117 3.80 9.83 -8.64
N LEU A 118 4.96 9.70 -7.98
CA LEU A 118 5.28 10.40 -6.74
C LEU A 118 5.93 11.76 -7.00
N ASN A 119 6.61 11.90 -8.14
CA ASN A 119 7.19 13.17 -8.57
C ASN A 119 6.24 14.03 -9.41
N GLY A 120 5.06 13.52 -9.77
CA GLY A 120 4.02 14.25 -10.50
C GLY A 120 4.36 14.49 -11.98
N ASP A 121 5.27 13.71 -12.55
CA ASP A 121 5.71 13.87 -13.94
C ASP A 121 4.89 13.02 -14.94
N GLY A 122 3.88 12.34 -14.41
CA GLY A 122 2.95 11.47 -15.09
C GLY A 122 3.40 10.01 -15.15
N TRP A 123 4.67 9.68 -14.91
CA TRP A 123 5.19 8.32 -15.03
C TRP A 123 5.19 7.61 -13.68
N PRO A 124 4.86 6.31 -13.63
CA PRO A 124 4.84 5.61 -12.36
C PRO A 124 6.26 5.35 -11.85
N ASP A 125 6.50 5.73 -10.61
CA ASP A 125 7.68 5.41 -9.79
C ASP A 125 7.41 4.17 -8.93
N ILE A 126 8.45 3.63 -8.29
CA ILE A 126 8.31 2.53 -7.32
C ILE A 126 8.87 2.97 -5.96
N TYR A 127 8.07 2.85 -4.90
CA TYR A 127 8.56 3.00 -3.53
C TYR A 127 8.63 1.65 -2.83
N VAL A 128 9.77 1.35 -2.20
CA VAL A 128 10.02 0.08 -1.48
C VAL A 128 10.33 0.38 -0.02
N ALA A 129 9.51 -0.19 0.87
CA ALA A 129 9.74 -0.19 2.30
C ALA A 129 10.69 -1.32 2.69
N ASN A 130 11.76 -0.96 3.40
CA ASN A 130 12.81 -1.88 3.82
C ASN A 130 12.84 -2.07 5.33
N ASP A 131 13.07 -3.30 5.76
CA ASP A 131 13.13 -3.69 7.15
C ASP A 131 14.54 -3.43 7.74
N GLY A 132 14.75 -2.23 8.28
CA GLY A 132 16.00 -1.83 8.92
C GLY A 132 17.11 -1.42 7.95
N ASN A 133 16.77 -1.21 6.67
CA ASN A 133 17.63 -0.55 5.69
C ASN A 133 16.94 0.72 5.17
N PRO A 134 17.68 1.70 4.62
CA PRO A 134 17.06 2.85 4.00
C PRO A 134 16.04 2.42 2.92
N ASN A 135 14.87 3.04 2.91
CA ASN A 135 13.84 2.81 1.89
C ASN A 135 14.35 3.25 0.52
N GLN A 136 13.67 2.78 -0.54
CA GLN A 136 14.05 3.09 -1.92
C GLN A 136 12.90 3.77 -2.64
N LEU A 137 13.23 4.77 -3.44
CA LEU A 137 12.32 5.51 -4.30
C LEU A 137 12.93 5.51 -5.68
N TRP A 138 12.44 4.61 -6.51
CA TRP A 138 12.90 4.42 -7.88
C TRP A 138 12.13 5.36 -8.80
N ILE A 139 12.77 6.46 -9.16
CA ILE A 139 12.21 7.44 -10.09
C ILE A 139 12.37 6.94 -11.52
N ASN A 140 11.26 6.87 -12.24
CA ASN A 140 11.23 6.44 -13.64
C ASN A 140 11.93 7.48 -14.54
N GLN A 141 12.91 7.05 -15.33
CA GLN A 141 13.68 7.93 -16.21
C GLN A 141 13.06 8.07 -17.61
N LYS A 142 11.89 7.45 -17.86
CA LYS A 142 11.12 7.52 -19.12
C LYS A 142 11.81 6.90 -20.33
N ASP A 143 12.84 6.10 -20.08
CA ASP A 143 13.63 5.36 -21.07
C ASP A 143 13.72 3.85 -20.75
N GLY A 144 12.84 3.40 -19.84
CA GLY A 144 12.81 2.04 -19.29
C GLY A 144 13.83 1.79 -18.18
N THR A 145 14.50 2.82 -17.68
CA THR A 145 15.39 2.75 -16.52
C THR A 145 14.85 3.51 -15.30
N PHE A 146 15.38 3.15 -14.14
CA PHE A 146 15.05 3.75 -12.85
C PHE A 146 16.30 4.22 -12.11
N LYS A 147 16.12 5.27 -11.30
CA LYS A 147 17.15 5.78 -10.40
C LYS A 147 16.63 5.84 -8.98
N ASN A 148 17.36 5.25 -8.03
CA ASN A 148 17.02 5.40 -6.62
C ASN A 148 17.36 6.82 -6.16
N GLU A 149 16.36 7.58 -5.72
CA GLU A 149 16.51 8.96 -5.26
C GLU A 149 15.95 9.18 -3.84
N ALA A 150 15.60 8.13 -3.10
CA ALA A 150 14.98 8.25 -1.76
C ALA A 150 15.76 9.15 -0.79
N ASP A 151 17.09 9.08 -0.81
CA ASP A 151 17.95 9.88 0.07
C ASP A 151 17.84 11.38 -0.26
N MET A 152 18.07 11.73 -1.53
CA MET A 152 17.98 13.12 -2.01
C MET A 152 16.56 13.69 -1.91
N ARG A 153 15.55 12.82 -1.91
CA ARG A 153 14.13 13.16 -1.84
C ARG A 153 13.55 13.06 -0.42
N GLY A 154 14.36 12.75 0.60
CA GLY A 154 13.92 12.79 2.00
C GLY A 154 12.97 11.67 2.42
N SER A 155 12.94 10.54 1.71
CA SER A 155 12.06 9.40 1.99
C SER A 155 12.80 8.09 2.28
N ALA A 156 14.13 8.13 2.40
CA ALA A 156 14.96 6.95 2.70
C ALA A 156 14.97 6.57 4.19
N VAL A 157 14.94 7.55 5.08
CA VAL A 157 15.14 7.40 6.53
C VAL A 157 14.24 8.40 7.29
N ASN A 158 14.04 8.19 8.59
CA ASN A 158 13.24 9.09 9.41
C ASN A 158 13.93 10.46 9.64
N ALA A 159 13.26 11.38 10.34
CA ALA A 159 13.75 12.73 10.62
C ALA A 159 15.12 12.78 11.33
N ASP A 160 15.51 11.73 12.06
CA ASP A 160 16.78 11.62 12.77
C ASP A 160 17.89 10.99 11.90
N GLY A 161 17.61 10.68 10.63
CA GLY A 161 18.53 10.03 9.70
C GLY A 161 18.68 8.53 9.94
N VAL A 162 17.73 7.89 10.63
CA VAL A 162 17.78 6.47 11.00
C VAL A 162 16.89 5.65 10.06
N ALA A 163 17.45 4.54 9.56
CA ALA A 163 16.68 3.52 8.86
C ALA A 163 15.88 2.69 9.89
N GLU A 164 14.57 2.61 9.69
CA GLU A 164 13.62 1.90 10.56
C GLU A 164 13.13 0.61 9.89
N ALA A 165 12.40 -0.23 10.61
CA ALA A 165 11.85 -1.49 10.11
C ALA A 165 10.59 -1.26 9.25
N GLY A 166 10.73 -0.76 8.02
CA GLY A 166 9.60 -0.55 7.11
C GLY A 166 8.94 -1.85 6.69
N MET A 167 7.79 -2.18 7.28
CA MET A 167 7.07 -3.43 7.02
C MET A 167 5.87 -3.22 6.09
N GLY A 168 4.85 -2.49 6.53
CA GLY A 168 3.72 -2.10 5.69
C GLY A 168 3.92 -0.69 5.14
N VAL A 169 3.42 -0.47 3.93
CA VAL A 169 3.49 0.84 3.27
C VAL A 169 2.20 1.12 2.52
N ASP A 170 1.67 2.33 2.63
CA ASP A 170 0.62 2.79 1.74
C ASP A 170 0.87 4.23 1.28
N ILE A 171 0.34 4.57 0.12
CA ILE A 171 0.55 5.89 -0.50
C ILE A 171 -0.77 6.47 -0.99
N ALA A 172 -1.12 7.65 -0.49
CA ALA A 172 -2.31 8.40 -0.89
C ALA A 172 -2.17 9.90 -0.57
N ASP A 173 -3.01 10.73 -1.19
CA ASP A 173 -3.18 12.15 -0.86
C ASP A 173 -4.12 12.29 0.35
N PHE A 174 -3.57 12.30 1.57
CA PHE A 174 -4.37 12.29 2.80
C PHE A 174 -4.88 13.69 3.18
N ASP A 175 -4.20 14.75 2.73
CA ASP A 175 -4.49 16.15 3.07
C ASP A 175 -5.19 16.92 1.93
N GLY A 176 -5.42 16.26 0.78
CA GLY A 176 -6.15 16.81 -0.36
C GLY A 176 -5.36 17.87 -1.13
N ASN A 177 -4.03 17.87 -1.03
CA ASN A 177 -3.17 18.87 -1.66
C ASN A 177 -2.82 18.52 -3.13
N GLY A 178 -3.20 17.32 -3.61
CA GLY A 178 -2.97 16.84 -4.96
C GLY A 178 -1.65 16.07 -5.16
N THR A 179 -0.84 15.92 -4.12
CA THR A 179 0.36 15.09 -4.10
C THR A 179 0.13 13.90 -3.17
N GLU A 180 0.74 12.76 -3.45
CA GLU A 180 0.56 11.57 -2.63
C GLU A 180 1.69 11.44 -1.60
N ASP A 181 1.29 11.16 -0.36
CA ASP A 181 2.15 11.00 0.82
C ASP A 181 2.38 9.52 1.13
N ILE A 182 3.43 9.21 1.88
CA ILE A 182 3.81 7.82 2.19
C ILE A 182 3.65 7.56 3.68
N PHE A 183 2.89 6.53 4.04
CA PHE A 183 2.78 6.05 5.41
C PHE A 183 3.43 4.67 5.57
N LEU A 184 4.19 4.51 6.65
CA LEU A 184 4.95 3.30 6.98
C LEU A 184 4.66 2.84 8.40
N THR A 185 4.59 1.53 8.57
CA THR A 185 4.53 0.86 9.87
C THR A 185 5.88 0.24 10.23
N HIS A 186 6.17 0.22 11.53
CA HIS A 186 7.48 -0.09 12.07
C HIS A 186 7.43 -0.98 13.32
N LEU A 187 8.60 -1.38 13.83
CA LEU A 187 8.72 -2.18 15.04
C LEU A 187 8.38 -1.37 16.30
N THR A 188 8.16 -2.07 17.42
CA THR A 188 8.08 -1.38 18.72
C THR A 188 9.32 -0.53 18.95
N ARG A 189 9.15 0.64 19.58
CA ARG A 189 10.18 1.67 19.83
C ARG A 189 10.59 2.48 18.60
N GLU A 190 10.10 2.12 17.42
CA GLU A 190 10.12 2.96 16.24
C GLU A 190 8.72 3.56 16.08
N LYS A 191 8.64 4.83 15.65
CA LYS A 191 7.33 5.44 15.36
C LYS A 191 6.89 4.98 13.97
N SER A 192 5.59 4.86 13.72
CA SER A 192 5.08 4.89 12.34
C SER A 192 5.52 6.19 11.66
N THR A 193 5.95 6.11 10.41
CA THR A 193 6.50 7.24 9.67
C THR A 193 5.53 7.72 8.59
N LEU A 194 5.16 9.00 8.64
CA LEU A 194 4.41 9.69 7.60
C LEU A 194 5.34 10.70 6.89
N PHE A 195 5.71 10.37 5.66
CA PHE A 195 6.44 11.25 4.76
C PHE A 195 5.47 12.12 3.97
N PHE A 196 5.46 13.40 4.30
CA PHE A 196 4.66 14.43 3.62
C PHE A 196 5.33 14.84 2.31
N ASN A 197 4.63 14.76 1.19
CA ASN A 197 5.11 15.20 -0.11
C ASN A 197 4.92 16.72 -0.25
N ARG A 198 6.03 17.45 -0.31
CA ARG A 198 6.04 18.91 -0.53
C ARG A 198 5.77 19.31 -1.98
N GLY A 199 5.63 18.33 -2.87
CA GLY A 199 5.60 18.52 -4.31
C GLY A 199 6.84 17.94 -4.98
N GLU A 200 6.66 17.60 -6.25
CA GLU A 200 7.69 17.00 -7.11
C GLU A 200 8.38 15.76 -6.52
N GLY A 201 7.78 15.10 -5.52
CA GLY A 201 8.32 13.91 -4.86
C GLY A 201 9.48 14.23 -3.91
N TYR A 202 9.47 15.40 -3.26
CA TYR A 202 10.33 15.73 -2.13
C TYR A 202 9.55 15.59 -0.83
N PHE A 203 10.08 14.77 0.08
CA PHE A 203 9.38 14.33 1.26
C PHE A 203 9.98 14.88 2.55
N GLU A 204 9.13 15.04 3.56
CA GLU A 204 9.51 15.37 4.92
C GLU A 204 8.81 14.45 5.91
N ASP A 205 9.53 13.90 6.88
CA ASP A 205 8.93 13.16 7.97
C ASP A 205 8.14 14.12 8.90
N ARG A 206 6.81 14.01 8.88
CA ARG A 206 5.87 14.84 9.65
C ARG A 206 5.13 14.05 10.73
N SER A 207 5.61 12.86 11.06
CA SER A 207 4.91 11.89 11.93
C SER A 207 4.52 12.42 13.31
N VAL A 208 5.37 13.28 13.91
CA VAL A 208 5.10 13.90 15.21
C VAL A 208 4.05 15.01 15.10
N GLU A 209 4.18 15.87 14.10
CA GLU A 209 3.29 17.01 13.87
C GLU A 209 1.86 16.57 13.58
N VAL A 210 1.72 15.56 12.71
CA VAL A 210 0.44 14.98 12.31
C VAL A 210 -0.15 14.06 13.37
N GLY A 211 0.59 13.68 14.41
CA GLY A 211 0.06 12.96 15.58
C GLY A 211 0.06 11.43 15.52
N VAL A 212 0.68 10.82 14.50
CA VAL A 212 0.75 9.34 14.37
C VAL A 212 1.94 8.72 15.13
N ALA A 213 2.96 9.52 15.49
CA ALA A 213 4.19 9.00 16.07
C ALA A 213 4.00 8.40 17.49
N ALA A 214 3.54 9.19 18.45
CA ALA A 214 3.48 8.74 19.85
C ALA A 214 2.57 7.50 20.07
N PRO A 215 1.38 7.40 19.44
CA PRO A 215 0.52 6.24 19.63
C PRO A 215 1.02 4.95 18.97
N SER A 216 1.86 5.04 17.93
CA SER A 216 2.36 3.85 17.21
C SER A 216 3.57 3.18 17.87
N ILE A 217 4.40 3.94 18.59
CA ILE A 217 5.64 3.46 19.26
C ILE A 217 5.47 2.15 20.07
N PRO A 218 4.38 1.92 20.82
CA PRO A 218 4.21 0.69 21.62
C PRO A 218 3.94 -0.58 20.80
N PHE A 219 3.68 -0.47 19.50
CA PHE A 219 3.19 -1.57 18.66
C PHE A 219 4.19 -1.97 17.58
N THR A 220 4.09 -3.21 17.11
CA THR A 220 4.76 -3.69 15.89
C THR A 220 3.73 -3.72 14.77
N GLY A 221 3.80 -2.75 13.87
CA GLY A 221 2.87 -2.63 12.76
C GLY A 221 3.33 -3.39 11.52
N PHE A 222 2.39 -4.08 10.88
CA PHE A 222 2.56 -4.74 9.59
C PHE A 222 1.62 -4.07 8.58
N GLY A 223 0.54 -4.72 8.16
CA GLY A 223 -0.35 -4.18 7.13
C GLY A 223 -0.93 -2.82 7.51
N THR A 224 -1.01 -1.91 6.54
CA THR A 224 -1.57 -0.57 6.72
C THR A 224 -2.28 -0.11 5.46
N VAL A 225 -3.34 0.68 5.62
CA VAL A 225 -4.10 1.25 4.51
C VAL A 225 -4.59 2.66 4.87
N PHE A 226 -4.47 3.58 3.91
CA PHE A 226 -5.23 4.82 3.86
C PHE A 226 -6.64 4.56 3.32
N PHE A 227 -7.66 4.90 4.10
CA PHE A 227 -9.06 4.69 3.75
C PHE A 227 -9.96 5.69 4.46
N ASP A 228 -11.12 5.98 3.90
CA ASP A 228 -12.13 6.87 4.49
C ASP A 228 -13.15 6.00 5.23
N TYR A 229 -13.01 5.81 6.54
CA TYR A 229 -13.83 4.82 7.26
C TYR A 229 -15.24 5.34 7.57
N ASP A 230 -15.42 6.65 7.66
CA ASP A 230 -16.68 7.28 8.03
C ASP A 230 -17.34 8.06 6.87
N ASN A 231 -16.74 8.00 5.68
CA ASN A 231 -17.14 8.67 4.45
C ASN A 231 -17.20 10.20 4.56
N ASP A 232 -16.36 10.84 5.38
CA ASP A 232 -16.25 12.31 5.47
C ASP A 232 -15.48 12.96 4.30
N GLY A 233 -14.78 12.15 3.50
CA GLY A 233 -13.94 12.55 2.37
C GLY A 233 -12.45 12.59 2.68
N TRP A 234 -12.05 12.52 3.95
CA TRP A 234 -10.66 12.47 4.39
C TRP A 234 -10.19 11.02 4.52
N LEU A 235 -8.92 10.76 4.20
CA LEU A 235 -8.35 9.44 4.37
C LEU A 235 -7.80 9.31 5.79
N ASP A 236 -8.36 8.37 6.54
CA ASP A 236 -7.90 7.84 7.81
C ASP A 236 -6.82 6.78 7.60
N ILE A 237 -6.22 6.29 8.69
CA ILE A 237 -5.19 5.23 8.65
C ILE A 237 -5.60 4.07 9.56
N VAL A 238 -5.52 2.85 9.04
CA VAL A 238 -5.57 1.63 9.84
C VAL A 238 -4.21 0.91 9.83
N ALA A 239 -3.82 0.32 10.95
CA ALA A 239 -2.63 -0.52 11.07
C ALA A 239 -2.95 -1.85 11.76
N ALA A 240 -2.56 -2.95 11.13
CA ALA A 240 -2.60 -4.29 11.69
C ALA A 240 -1.31 -4.56 12.47
N ASN A 241 -1.45 -4.93 13.74
CA ASN A 241 -0.32 -5.05 14.66
C ASN A 241 -0.14 -6.48 15.19
N GLY A 242 1.10 -6.84 15.46
CA GLY A 242 1.45 -8.08 16.13
C GLY A 242 2.96 -8.18 16.31
N ALA A 243 3.41 -8.45 17.53
CA ALA A 243 4.82 -8.45 17.86
C ALA A 243 5.61 -9.53 17.09
N VAL A 244 6.93 -9.33 17.02
CA VAL A 244 7.92 -10.32 16.56
C VAL A 244 8.83 -10.81 17.69
N HIS A 245 8.77 -10.15 18.85
CA HIS A 245 9.43 -10.55 20.08
C HIS A 245 8.38 -10.87 21.16
N LEU A 246 8.73 -11.79 22.05
CA LEU A 246 7.87 -12.21 23.16
C LEU A 246 7.48 -11.02 24.04
N ILE A 247 6.19 -10.90 24.32
CA ILE A 247 5.66 -9.96 25.32
C ILE A 247 5.56 -10.72 26.64
N GLU A 248 6.59 -10.63 27.48
CA GLU A 248 6.70 -11.46 28.70
C GLU A 248 5.50 -11.29 29.65
N GLU A 249 4.87 -10.12 29.69
CA GLU A 249 3.69 -9.84 30.52
C GLU A 249 2.45 -10.63 30.10
N LEU A 250 2.37 -11.05 28.83
CA LEU A 250 1.25 -11.81 28.28
C LEU A 250 1.49 -13.33 28.34
N LYS A 251 2.65 -13.77 28.83
CA LYS A 251 3.05 -15.17 28.82
C LYS A 251 2.24 -15.97 29.82
N THR A 252 1.64 -17.05 29.34
CA THR A 252 0.89 -17.99 30.18
C THR A 252 1.33 -19.42 29.92
N SER A 253 0.92 -20.37 30.77
CA SER A 253 1.15 -21.79 30.50
C SER A 253 0.47 -22.29 29.22
N GLN A 254 -0.61 -21.62 28.80
CA GLN A 254 -1.42 -21.97 27.62
C GLN A 254 -0.95 -21.27 26.36
N ASP A 255 -0.27 -20.11 26.50
CA ASP A 255 0.32 -19.35 25.38
C ASP A 255 1.76 -18.95 25.72
N PRO A 256 2.74 -19.79 25.33
CA PRO A 256 4.15 -19.55 25.61
C PRO A 256 4.81 -18.59 24.62
N TYR A 257 4.14 -18.20 23.53
CA TYR A 257 4.65 -17.27 22.51
C TYR A 257 3.68 -16.08 22.31
N PRO A 258 3.42 -15.28 23.36
CA PRO A 258 2.47 -14.19 23.28
C PRO A 258 3.00 -13.04 22.42
N LEU A 259 2.48 -12.94 21.20
CA LEU A 259 2.83 -11.91 20.23
C LEU A 259 1.64 -11.01 19.90
N GLN A 260 0.52 -11.20 20.60
CA GLN A 260 -0.74 -10.59 20.21
C GLN A 260 -0.77 -9.11 20.61
N GLN A 261 -1.18 -8.25 19.69
CA GLN A 261 -1.35 -6.82 19.89
C GLN A 261 -2.73 -6.38 19.37
N LYS A 262 -3.15 -5.18 19.77
CA LYS A 262 -4.34 -4.53 19.22
C LYS A 262 -3.96 -3.83 17.91
N ASN A 263 -4.85 -3.89 16.92
CA ASN A 263 -4.75 -3.05 15.73
C ASN A 263 -5.07 -1.60 16.07
N GLN A 264 -4.66 -0.66 15.23
CA GLN A 264 -4.87 0.78 15.45
C GLN A 264 -5.71 1.42 14.36
N LEU A 265 -6.48 2.43 14.74
CA LEU A 265 -7.24 3.31 13.84
C LEU A 265 -6.93 4.77 14.18
N PHE A 266 -6.48 5.52 13.19
CA PHE A 266 -6.19 6.94 13.29
C PHE A 266 -7.15 7.72 12.42
N HIS A 267 -7.99 8.54 13.04
CA HIS A 267 -8.96 9.38 12.35
C HIS A 267 -8.33 10.68 11.87
N ASN A 268 -8.49 11.02 10.60
CA ASN A 268 -8.05 12.28 10.02
C ASN A 268 -9.00 13.41 10.42
N LEU A 269 -8.47 14.44 11.09
CA LEU A 269 -9.27 15.53 11.61
C LEU A 269 -9.60 16.62 10.56
N GLY A 270 -9.19 16.41 9.30
CA GLY A 270 -9.38 17.37 8.21
C GLY A 270 -8.58 18.68 8.37
N ASN A 271 -7.58 18.68 9.26
CA ASN A 271 -6.72 19.83 9.55
C ASN A 271 -5.22 19.49 9.48
N GLY A 272 -4.89 18.41 8.76
CA GLY A 272 -3.52 17.89 8.63
C GLY A 272 -3.03 17.09 9.83
N ARG A 273 -3.92 16.72 10.76
CA ARG A 273 -3.58 15.90 11.94
C ARG A 273 -4.52 14.71 12.06
N PHE A 274 -4.00 13.67 12.70
CA PHE A 274 -4.71 12.46 13.07
C PHE A 274 -4.93 12.39 14.58
N ALA A 275 -6.02 11.74 14.98
CA ALA A 275 -6.28 11.31 16.34
C ALA A 275 -6.30 9.77 16.40
N ASP A 276 -5.62 9.18 17.39
CA ASP A 276 -5.80 7.76 17.69
C ASP A 276 -7.20 7.55 18.28
N VAL A 277 -8.06 6.88 17.53
CA VAL A 277 -9.45 6.56 17.90
C VAL A 277 -9.64 5.07 18.18
N THR A 278 -8.55 4.31 18.32
CA THR A 278 -8.55 2.85 18.53
C THR A 278 -9.48 2.44 19.67
N ALA A 279 -9.46 3.18 20.78
CA ALA A 279 -10.30 2.91 21.96
C ALA A 279 -11.81 2.99 21.68
N SER A 280 -12.23 3.82 20.73
CA SER A 280 -13.63 4.02 20.35
C SER A 280 -14.03 3.31 19.05
N ALA A 281 -13.09 2.66 18.35
CA ALA A 281 -13.31 2.00 17.06
C ALA A 281 -14.06 0.66 17.16
N GLY A 282 -14.60 0.31 18.33
CA GLY A 282 -15.34 -0.92 18.59
C GLY A 282 -14.48 -2.10 19.04
N ASP A 283 -15.14 -3.18 19.48
CA ASP A 283 -14.51 -4.33 20.13
C ASP A 283 -13.48 -5.06 19.25
N VAL A 284 -13.62 -4.98 17.93
CA VAL A 284 -12.69 -5.60 16.99
C VAL A 284 -11.28 -4.99 17.09
N PHE A 285 -11.17 -3.69 17.39
CA PHE A 285 -9.91 -2.99 17.63
C PHE A 285 -9.39 -3.16 19.06
N GLN A 286 -10.21 -3.69 19.97
CA GLN A 286 -9.77 -4.07 21.31
C GLN A 286 -9.28 -5.52 21.39
N SER A 287 -9.56 -6.32 20.37
CA SER A 287 -9.13 -7.71 20.28
C SER A 287 -7.63 -7.81 20.07
N LEU A 288 -6.99 -8.75 20.78
CA LEU A 288 -5.59 -9.10 20.58
C LEU A 288 -5.47 -10.16 19.49
N ALA A 289 -4.57 -9.93 18.53
CA ALA A 289 -4.18 -10.89 17.52
C ALA A 289 -2.74 -10.64 17.06
N VAL A 290 -2.15 -11.60 16.33
CA VAL A 290 -0.85 -11.39 15.67
C VAL A 290 -1.12 -10.95 14.23
N GLY A 291 -1.56 -9.70 14.06
CA GLY A 291 -1.93 -9.13 12.77
C GLY A 291 -0.74 -9.04 11.81
N ARG A 292 -0.97 -9.37 10.54
CA ARG A 292 0.04 -9.30 9.48
C ARG A 292 -0.54 -8.59 8.25
N GLY A 293 -1.07 -9.35 7.28
CA GLY A 293 -1.63 -8.78 6.07
C GLY A 293 -2.93 -8.05 6.34
N LEU A 294 -3.15 -6.96 5.62
CA LEU A 294 -4.33 -6.11 5.68
C LEU A 294 -4.69 -5.70 4.27
N ALA A 295 -5.91 -6.02 3.84
CA ALA A 295 -6.50 -5.57 2.59
C ALA A 295 -7.78 -4.79 2.88
N ALA A 296 -8.05 -3.77 2.06
CA ALA A 296 -9.26 -2.97 2.12
C ALA A 296 -10.05 -3.08 0.81
N GLY A 297 -11.37 -3.01 0.94
CA GLY A 297 -12.31 -3.03 -0.19
C GLY A 297 -13.74 -3.08 0.30
N ASP A 298 -14.69 -2.70 -0.54
CA ASP A 298 -16.12 -2.76 -0.22
C ASP A 298 -16.67 -4.11 -0.68
N LEU A 299 -16.73 -5.07 0.24
CA LEU A 299 -16.98 -6.48 -0.08
C LEU A 299 -18.45 -6.75 -0.40
N ASP A 300 -19.35 -6.01 0.23
CA ASP A 300 -20.80 -6.15 0.04
C ASP A 300 -21.43 -5.04 -0.81
N ASN A 301 -20.62 -4.11 -1.31
CA ASN A 301 -20.99 -2.99 -2.19
C ASN A 301 -21.99 -2.01 -1.54
N ASP A 302 -21.89 -1.81 -0.23
CA ASP A 302 -22.76 -0.93 0.53
C ASP A 302 -22.22 0.51 0.70
N GLY A 303 -20.97 0.74 0.25
CA GLY A 303 -20.28 2.01 0.36
C GLY A 303 -19.51 2.21 1.66
N GLY A 304 -19.35 1.17 2.46
CA GLY A 304 -18.37 1.12 3.55
C GLY A 304 -17.11 0.43 3.07
N THR A 305 -15.95 1.06 3.25
CA THR A 305 -14.69 0.33 3.02
C THR A 305 -14.51 -0.70 4.14
N ASP A 306 -14.57 -1.99 3.79
CA ASP A 306 -14.35 -3.11 4.70
C ASP A 306 -12.87 -3.47 4.78
N LEU A 307 -12.50 -4.24 5.80
CA LEU A 307 -11.13 -4.69 6.03
C LEU A 307 -11.05 -6.21 6.15
N VAL A 308 -10.00 -6.80 5.59
CA VAL A 308 -9.64 -8.21 5.77
C VAL A 308 -8.24 -8.29 6.35
N ILE A 309 -8.10 -8.93 7.52
CA ILE A 309 -6.85 -9.03 8.27
C ILE A 309 -6.45 -10.49 8.44
N SER A 310 -5.27 -10.85 7.93
CA SER A 310 -4.64 -12.14 8.18
C SER A 310 -3.87 -12.11 9.50
N ASN A 311 -4.08 -13.14 10.32
CA ASN A 311 -3.47 -13.26 11.65
C ASN A 311 -2.61 -14.52 11.69
N ASN A 312 -1.36 -14.39 12.13
CA ASN A 312 -0.52 -15.55 12.37
C ASN A 312 -1.11 -16.40 13.50
N ASN A 313 -1.21 -17.72 13.28
CA ASN A 313 -1.76 -18.67 14.23
C ASN A 313 -3.15 -18.28 14.79
N GLY A 314 -3.95 -17.59 13.97
CA GLY A 314 -5.29 -17.11 14.32
C GLY A 314 -6.23 -17.08 13.13
N PRO A 315 -7.53 -16.79 13.35
CA PRO A 315 -8.50 -16.72 12.27
C PRO A 315 -8.25 -15.50 11.38
N LEU A 316 -8.63 -15.61 10.10
CA LEU A 316 -8.86 -14.45 9.25
C LEU A 316 -9.96 -13.59 9.89
N ARG A 317 -9.77 -12.27 9.95
CA ARG A 317 -10.82 -11.35 10.41
C ARG A 317 -11.34 -10.55 9.24
N VAL A 318 -12.65 -10.55 9.05
CA VAL A 318 -13.37 -9.68 8.11
C VAL A 318 -14.14 -8.66 8.95
N ILE A 319 -13.91 -7.38 8.69
CA ILE A 319 -14.52 -6.26 9.40
C ILE A 319 -15.42 -5.54 8.40
N LEU A 320 -16.73 -5.70 8.57
CA LEU A 320 -17.70 -5.00 7.74
C LEU A 320 -17.96 -3.60 8.30
N ASN A 321 -17.67 -2.58 7.52
CA ASN A 321 -17.81 -1.19 7.92
C ASN A 321 -19.25 -0.72 7.74
N LYS A 322 -19.96 -0.57 8.85
CA LYS A 322 -21.36 -0.10 8.85
C LYS A 322 -21.51 1.39 9.17
N LEU A 323 -20.42 2.12 9.36
CA LEU A 323 -20.46 3.57 9.61
C LEU A 323 -20.48 4.36 8.30
N GLY A 324 -19.52 4.09 7.40
CA GLY A 324 -19.38 4.78 6.12
C GLY A 324 -20.68 4.88 5.30
N PRO A 325 -21.46 3.80 5.10
CA PRO A 325 -22.69 3.81 4.31
C PRO A 325 -23.76 4.82 4.75
N ALA A 326 -23.67 5.34 5.97
CA ALA A 326 -24.55 6.38 6.48
C ALA A 326 -24.43 7.69 5.67
N LYS A 327 -23.22 8.06 5.23
CA LYS A 327 -22.98 9.27 4.43
C LYS A 327 -23.10 9.00 2.91
N PRO A 328 -23.36 10.02 2.09
CA PRO A 328 -23.28 9.89 0.63
C PRO A 328 -21.87 9.50 0.18
N TRP A 329 -21.79 8.60 -0.78
CA TRP A 329 -20.53 8.11 -1.33
C TRP A 329 -20.61 7.96 -2.84
N LEU A 330 -19.47 7.88 -3.51
CA LEU A 330 -19.33 7.62 -4.94
C LEU A 330 -18.41 6.42 -5.14
N GLY A 331 -18.91 5.38 -5.79
CA GLY A 331 -18.13 4.20 -6.18
C GLY A 331 -17.77 4.25 -7.66
N LEU A 332 -16.50 4.04 -8.00
CA LEU A 332 -15.99 4.09 -9.36
C LEU A 332 -15.12 2.88 -9.66
N ARG A 333 -15.33 2.29 -10.83
CA ARG A 333 -14.39 1.34 -11.44
C ARG A 333 -13.85 1.95 -12.73
N LEU A 334 -12.55 2.17 -12.82
CA LEU A 334 -11.92 2.75 -14.00
C LEU A 334 -11.26 1.67 -14.85
N LEU A 335 -11.58 1.62 -16.14
CA LEU A 335 -11.04 0.64 -17.06
C LEU A 335 -10.28 1.31 -18.21
N THR A 336 -9.11 0.75 -18.53
CA THR A 336 -8.45 0.93 -19.83
C THR A 336 -8.56 -0.40 -20.60
N GLY A 337 -9.23 -0.35 -21.74
CA GLY A 337 -9.65 -1.56 -22.46
C GLY A 337 -10.55 -2.46 -21.59
N LYS A 338 -10.00 -3.60 -21.14
CA LYS A 338 -10.71 -4.61 -20.32
C LYS A 338 -10.12 -4.79 -18.91
N ARG A 339 -9.11 -4.00 -18.54
CA ARG A 339 -8.42 -4.11 -17.25
C ARG A 339 -8.66 -2.88 -16.39
N ASP A 340 -8.52 -3.03 -15.08
CA ASP A 340 -8.50 -1.89 -14.17
C ASP A 340 -7.31 -0.97 -14.51
N ALA A 341 -7.56 0.34 -14.48
CA ALA A 341 -6.61 1.36 -14.93
C ALA A 341 -5.60 1.72 -13.83
N TYR A 342 -4.76 0.77 -13.40
CA TYR A 342 -3.74 1.02 -12.36
C TYR A 342 -2.91 2.27 -12.65
N GLY A 343 -2.76 3.12 -11.63
CA GLY A 343 -2.10 4.42 -11.73
C GLY A 343 -3.02 5.57 -12.12
N ALA A 344 -4.23 5.32 -12.64
CA ALA A 344 -5.19 6.38 -12.96
C ALA A 344 -5.61 7.11 -11.68
N LYS A 345 -5.74 8.44 -11.77
CA LYS A 345 -6.19 9.29 -10.67
C LYS A 345 -7.54 9.91 -11.00
N VAL A 346 -8.44 9.96 -10.03
CA VAL A 346 -9.72 10.66 -10.14
C VAL A 346 -9.63 11.94 -9.33
N GLU A 347 -9.97 13.04 -9.98
CA GLU A 347 -10.15 14.37 -9.40
C GLU A 347 -11.65 14.62 -9.21
N ILE A 348 -12.08 14.85 -7.96
CA ILE A 348 -13.48 15.16 -7.63
C ILE A 348 -13.53 16.54 -6.98
N ARG A 349 -14.15 17.50 -7.65
CA ARG A 349 -14.38 18.84 -7.11
C ARG A 349 -15.78 18.96 -6.54
N ARG A 350 -15.86 19.46 -5.31
CA ARG A 350 -17.11 19.75 -4.59
C ARG A 350 -17.15 21.24 -4.27
N ALA A 351 -18.32 21.87 -4.38
CA ALA A 351 -18.46 23.30 -4.21
C ALA A 351 -17.96 23.79 -2.84
N GLY A 352 -16.93 24.64 -2.83
CA GLY A 352 -16.38 25.24 -1.60
C GLY A 352 -15.59 24.28 -0.70
N MET A 353 -15.23 23.09 -1.19
CA MET A 353 -14.48 22.08 -0.45
C MET A 353 -13.14 21.78 -1.12
N PRO A 354 -12.16 21.20 -0.40
CA PRO A 354 -10.94 20.66 -1.00
C PRO A 354 -11.25 19.61 -2.08
N THR A 355 -10.36 19.56 -3.08
CA THR A 355 -10.43 18.55 -4.15
C THR A 355 -10.10 17.19 -3.54
N LEU A 356 -10.90 16.17 -3.87
CA LEU A 356 -10.58 14.80 -3.48
C LEU A 356 -9.84 14.11 -4.62
N TRP A 357 -8.71 13.51 -4.29
CA TRP A 357 -7.91 12.69 -5.19
C TRP A 357 -7.93 11.23 -4.74
N ARG A 358 -8.16 10.32 -5.69
CA ARG A 358 -8.06 8.87 -5.45
C ARG A 358 -7.39 8.18 -6.62
N ARG A 359 -6.47 7.27 -6.33
CA ARG A 359 -5.75 6.49 -7.33
C ARG A 359 -6.28 5.06 -7.39
N VAL A 360 -6.39 4.52 -8.61
CA VAL A 360 -6.67 3.10 -8.85
C VAL A 360 -5.40 2.32 -8.53
N ARG A 361 -5.47 1.44 -7.54
CA ARG A 361 -4.33 0.62 -7.11
C ARG A 361 -4.81 -0.69 -6.48
N ALA A 362 -4.02 -1.74 -6.64
CA ALA A 362 -4.23 -3.01 -5.94
C ALA A 362 -3.05 -3.37 -5.02
N ASP A 363 -2.05 -2.49 -4.90
CA ASP A 363 -0.85 -2.68 -4.09
C ASP A 363 -0.91 -1.92 -2.76
N GLY A 364 0.21 -1.91 -2.04
CA GLY A 364 0.34 -1.37 -0.69
C GLY A 364 0.07 -2.38 0.42
N SER A 365 0.10 -1.90 1.66
CA SER A 365 0.09 -2.69 2.88
C SER A 365 1.29 -3.66 2.97
N TYR A 366 1.16 -4.73 3.75
CA TYR A 366 2.15 -5.79 3.92
C TYR A 366 1.64 -7.08 3.30
N LEU A 367 2.31 -7.58 2.25
CA LEU A 367 2.01 -8.87 1.59
C LEU A 367 0.51 -9.04 1.22
N SER A 368 -0.14 -7.94 0.83
CA SER A 368 -1.59 -7.87 0.63
C SER A 368 -1.91 -7.10 -0.64
N ALA A 369 -3.15 -7.21 -1.10
CA ALA A 369 -3.65 -6.48 -2.24
C ALA A 369 -5.04 -5.90 -1.94
N ASN A 370 -5.28 -4.67 -2.37
CA ASN A 370 -6.53 -3.94 -2.13
C ASN A 370 -7.50 -4.07 -3.30
N ASP A 371 -8.78 -3.80 -3.07
CA ASP A 371 -9.76 -3.62 -4.13
C ASP A 371 -9.37 -2.41 -5.00
N PRO A 372 -9.22 -2.57 -6.33
CA PRO A 372 -8.80 -1.47 -7.19
C PRO A 372 -9.89 -0.45 -7.48
N ARG A 373 -11.14 -0.73 -7.08
CA ARG A 373 -12.24 0.23 -7.23
C ARG A 373 -12.04 1.40 -6.26
N ILE A 374 -12.40 2.58 -6.73
CA ILE A 374 -12.34 3.81 -5.93
C ILE A 374 -13.68 3.97 -5.21
N LEU A 375 -13.63 4.14 -3.89
CA LEU A 375 -14.75 4.56 -3.06
C LEU A 375 -14.41 5.91 -2.44
N VAL A 376 -15.32 6.88 -2.58
CA VAL A 376 -15.12 8.24 -2.08
C VAL A 376 -16.30 8.65 -1.21
N GLY A 377 -16.04 8.89 0.07
CA GLY A 377 -16.97 9.58 0.94
C GLY A 377 -17.14 11.04 0.50
N LEU A 378 -18.38 11.51 0.47
CA LEU A 378 -18.67 12.90 0.07
C LEU A 378 -18.86 13.82 1.28
N GLY A 379 -18.80 13.28 2.50
CA GLY A 379 -19.14 13.97 3.74
C GLY A 379 -20.60 14.45 3.73
N ASP A 380 -20.85 15.60 4.32
CA ASP A 380 -22.20 16.18 4.35
C ASP A 380 -22.59 16.86 3.00
N VAL A 381 -21.64 16.97 2.07
CA VAL A 381 -21.84 17.66 0.78
C VAL A 381 -21.94 16.64 -0.34
N SER A 382 -23.17 16.31 -0.75
CA SER A 382 -23.41 15.35 -1.84
C SER A 382 -23.26 15.92 -3.25
N LYS A 383 -23.16 17.25 -3.39
CA LYS A 383 -23.07 17.90 -4.71
C LYS A 383 -21.62 17.93 -5.19
N ILE A 384 -21.37 17.14 -6.23
CA ILE A 384 -20.14 17.17 -7.02
C ILE A 384 -20.31 18.21 -8.13
N ASP A 385 -19.29 19.04 -8.37
CA ASP A 385 -19.30 20.02 -9.47
C ASP A 385 -18.65 19.44 -10.72
N SER A 386 -17.55 18.69 -10.58
CA SER A 386 -16.88 18.01 -11.68
C SER A 386 -16.19 16.72 -11.24
N LEU A 387 -16.07 15.81 -12.21
CA LEU A 387 -15.31 14.58 -12.11
C LEU A 387 -14.40 14.47 -13.33
N THR A 388 -13.09 14.42 -13.08
CA THR A 388 -12.07 14.28 -14.12
C THR A 388 -11.23 13.05 -13.83
N VAL A 389 -11.01 12.21 -14.83
CA VAL A 389 -10.08 11.08 -14.75
C VAL A 389 -8.78 11.46 -15.45
N HIS A 390 -7.66 11.23 -14.76
CA HIS A 390 -6.31 11.33 -15.28
C HIS A 390 -5.82 9.90 -15.53
N TRP A 391 -5.68 9.53 -16.80
CA TRP A 391 -5.35 8.17 -17.21
C TRP A 391 -3.85 7.89 -17.11
N PRO A 392 -3.44 6.61 -16.98
CA PRO A 392 -2.02 6.24 -16.83
C PRO A 392 -1.15 6.66 -18.02
N ASP A 393 -1.74 6.80 -19.22
CA ASP A 393 -1.05 7.24 -20.42
C ASP A 393 -0.85 8.77 -20.50
N GLY A 394 -1.39 9.52 -19.53
CA GLY A 394 -1.30 10.97 -19.42
C GLY A 394 -2.49 11.73 -20.01
N LYS A 395 -3.48 11.06 -20.62
CA LYS A 395 -4.71 11.72 -21.06
C LYS A 395 -5.59 12.12 -19.88
N GLN A 396 -6.42 13.13 -20.08
CA GLN A 396 -7.44 13.54 -19.12
C GLN A 396 -8.82 13.53 -19.78
N GLU A 397 -9.83 13.06 -19.04
CA GLU A 397 -11.21 13.04 -19.51
C GLU A 397 -12.17 13.50 -18.41
N ALA A 398 -13.03 14.45 -18.75
CA ALA A 398 -14.15 14.82 -17.89
C ALA A 398 -15.33 13.85 -18.12
N PHE A 399 -16.06 13.52 -17.07
CA PHE A 399 -17.23 12.65 -17.15
C PHE A 399 -18.48 13.34 -16.63
N THR A 400 -19.65 12.92 -17.15
CA THR A 400 -20.92 13.24 -16.48
C THR A 400 -20.91 12.63 -15.09
N LEU A 401 -21.43 13.38 -14.12
CA LEU A 401 -21.49 12.96 -12.72
C LEU A 401 -22.30 11.67 -12.59
N PRO A 402 -21.68 10.57 -12.12
CA PRO A 402 -22.41 9.35 -11.86
C PRO A 402 -23.36 9.52 -10.67
N PRO A 403 -24.41 8.69 -10.57
CA PRO A 403 -25.22 8.61 -9.37
C PRO A 403 -24.37 8.24 -8.15
N THR A 404 -24.68 8.85 -7.01
CA THR A 404 -24.09 8.50 -5.71
C THR A 404 -24.72 7.22 -5.16
N ARG A 405 -24.08 6.63 -4.15
CA ARG A 405 -24.50 5.40 -3.46
C ARG A 405 -24.56 4.15 -4.34
N GLN A 406 -23.74 4.10 -5.38
CA GLN A 406 -23.53 2.90 -6.20
C GLN A 406 -22.19 2.97 -6.93
N TYR A 407 -21.75 1.82 -7.44
CA TYR A 407 -20.59 1.73 -8.33
C TYR A 407 -20.97 2.05 -9.78
N THR A 408 -20.17 2.89 -10.42
CA THR A 408 -20.25 3.16 -11.86
C THR A 408 -18.92 2.81 -12.52
N THR A 409 -18.98 2.13 -13.66
CA THR A 409 -17.77 1.85 -14.47
C THR A 409 -17.54 2.99 -15.46
N LEU A 410 -16.36 3.59 -15.43
CA LEU A 410 -15.91 4.58 -16.41
C LEU A 410 -14.81 3.94 -17.27
N ILE A 411 -14.88 4.16 -18.58
CA ILE A 411 -13.98 3.54 -19.56
C ILE A 411 -13.22 4.65 -20.26
N GLU A 412 -11.90 4.48 -20.39
CA GLU A 412 -11.05 5.40 -21.16
C GLU A 412 -11.60 5.61 -22.58
N GLY A 413 -11.71 6.86 -23.00
CA GLY A 413 -12.25 7.28 -24.31
C GLY A 413 -13.77 7.46 -24.33
N SER A 414 -14.48 7.16 -23.23
CA SER A 414 -15.93 7.33 -23.11
C SER A 414 -16.33 8.63 -22.39
N GLY A 415 -15.38 9.53 -22.15
CA GLY A 415 -15.63 10.81 -21.51
C GLY A 415 -16.45 11.79 -22.36
N LEU A 416 -16.67 12.98 -21.81
CA LEU A 416 -17.29 14.08 -22.51
C LEU A 416 -16.37 14.55 -23.65
N LYS A 417 -16.91 14.68 -24.85
CA LYS A 417 -16.18 15.26 -25.98
C LYS A 417 -15.94 16.75 -25.73
N GLU A 418 -14.72 17.23 -25.95
CA GLU A 418 -14.42 18.66 -25.91
C GLU A 418 -15.39 19.42 -26.85
N GLY A 419 -16.21 20.32 -26.29
CA GLY A 419 -17.01 21.27 -27.08
C GLY A 419 -18.46 20.90 -27.38
N GLY A 420 -19.13 20.02 -26.63
CA GLY A 420 -20.59 19.90 -26.67
C GLY A 420 -21.26 20.85 -25.67
N LYS A 421 -21.54 22.09 -26.08
CA LYS A 421 -22.47 22.99 -25.35
C LYS A 421 -23.88 22.42 -25.30
#